data_AF-A0A239LBH6-F1
#
_entry.id   AF-A0A239LBH6-F1
#
_cell.length_a   1.000
_cell.length_b   1.000
_cell.length_c   1.000
_cell.angle_alpha   90.00
_cell.angle_beta   90.00
_cell.angle_gamma   90.00
#
_symmetry.space_group_name_H-M   'P 1'
#
loop_
_entity.id
_entity.type
_entity.pdbx_description
1 polymer ?
#
loop_
_entity_poly.entity_id
_entity_poly.type
_entity_poly.pdbx_seq_one_letter_code
_entity_poly.pdbx_strand_id
1 'polypeptide(L)'
;MSNCQSCPVRGRAICASLDGDELAAFSRMARHQRVPAGHTLIWEGEDVPLIANVIGGVLKLVVAAADGREQIVGLVFPSDFIGRPFGKESPYRVTALTDAEVCIYNRNSFDAFAAAHPHLQHKLLRRTLDELDRARYWMLLLGRKSASQKVASFLLEMSDRLARLDRKEAGFELPFGRQQIADILGLTIETTSRQLTRLRADGIVDLPSRRAVVIHDRDAMERMAG
;
A
#
# COMPACT_ATOMS: atom_id res chain seq x y z
N MET A 1 19.72 -3.95 16.69
CA MET A 1 19.19 -2.64 17.10
C MET A 1 18.90 -1.85 15.85
N SER A 2 17.64 -1.59 15.57
CA SER A 2 17.23 -0.82 14.41
C SER A 2 17.13 0.63 14.85
N ASN A 3 18.02 1.48 14.33
CA ASN A 3 18.03 2.87 14.71
C ASN A 3 16.84 3.58 14.05
N CYS A 4 15.76 3.82 14.80
CA CYS A 4 14.59 4.56 14.29
C CYS A 4 14.95 5.97 13.79
N GLN A 5 16.07 6.56 14.24
CA GLN A 5 16.55 7.84 13.73
C GLN A 5 17.03 7.74 12.27
N SER A 6 17.60 6.60 11.87
CA SER A 6 18.06 6.34 10.49
C SER A 6 17.04 5.53 9.68
N CYS A 7 15.79 5.41 10.13
CA CYS A 7 14.77 4.67 9.41
C CYS A 7 14.41 5.40 8.10
N PRO A 8 14.50 4.74 6.92
CA PRO A 8 14.38 5.40 5.61
C PRO A 8 12.98 5.99 5.37
N VAL A 9 11.97 5.45 6.05
CA VAL A 9 10.58 5.89 5.94
C VAL A 9 10.17 6.89 7.02
N ARG A 10 11.03 7.20 8.01
CA ARG A 10 10.65 8.00 9.19
C ARG A 10 9.96 9.30 8.83
N GLY A 11 10.53 10.07 7.89
CA GLY A 11 10.02 11.38 7.50
C GLY A 11 8.60 11.38 6.91
N ARG A 12 8.10 10.20 6.52
CA ARG A 12 6.76 10.02 5.93
C ARG A 12 5.85 9.18 6.80
N ALA A 13 6.40 8.18 7.49
CA ALA A 13 5.70 7.25 8.39
C ALA A 13 5.05 7.97 9.58
N ILE A 14 4.25 7.25 10.38
CA ILE A 14 3.64 7.80 11.60
C ILE A 14 4.67 8.43 12.54
N CYS A 15 5.89 7.87 12.64
CA CYS A 15 6.96 8.35 13.50
C CYS A 15 7.47 9.77 13.19
N ALA A 16 7.14 10.37 12.04
CA ALA A 16 7.56 11.74 11.72
C ALA A 16 6.91 12.81 12.61
N SER A 17 5.86 12.50 13.37
CA SER A 17 5.25 13.43 14.33
C SER A 17 5.86 13.34 15.73
N LEU A 18 6.84 12.47 15.94
CA LEU A 18 7.46 12.23 17.24
C LEU A 18 8.75 13.02 17.38
N ASP A 19 8.92 13.69 18.52
CA ASP A 19 10.16 14.32 18.94
C ASP A 19 11.23 13.27 19.34
N GLY A 20 12.39 13.73 19.84
CA GLY A 20 13.50 12.84 20.19
C GLY A 20 13.17 11.84 21.30
N ASP A 21 12.51 12.30 22.36
CA ASP A 21 12.20 11.50 23.54
C ASP A 21 11.01 10.58 23.28
N GLU A 22 9.98 11.10 22.61
CA GLU A 22 8.84 10.34 22.12
C GLU A 22 9.29 9.23 21.17
N LEU A 23 10.21 9.52 20.23
CA LEU A 23 10.74 8.53 19.29
C LEU A 23 11.54 7.45 20.00
N ALA A 24 12.34 7.81 21.01
CA ALA A 24 13.09 6.85 21.80
C ALA A 24 12.17 5.94 22.61
N ALA A 25 11.08 6.47 23.18
CA ALA A 25 10.04 5.68 23.83
C ALA A 25 9.32 4.76 22.84
N PHE A 26 8.96 5.29 21.68
CA PHE A 26 8.29 4.55 20.63
C PHE A 26 9.15 3.41 20.07
N SER A 27 10.45 3.64 19.88
CA SER A 27 11.38 2.61 19.37
C SER A 27 11.55 1.45 20.34
N ARG A 28 11.44 1.67 21.65
CA ARG A 28 11.52 0.60 22.67
C ARG A 28 10.35 -0.37 22.58
N MET A 29 9.20 0.07 22.10
CA MET A 29 8.01 -0.77 21.89
C MET A 29 8.00 -1.46 20.52
N ALA A 30 8.86 -1.01 19.59
CA ALA A 30 8.91 -1.53 18.23
C ALA A 30 9.67 -2.86 18.16
N ARG A 31 9.10 -3.85 17.48
CA ARG A 31 9.82 -5.05 17.04
C ARG A 31 9.97 -5.01 15.52
N HIS A 32 11.18 -5.25 15.02
CA HIS A 32 11.40 -5.40 13.58
C HIS A 32 11.07 -6.82 13.17
N GLN A 33 10.34 -6.96 12.07
CA GLN A 33 9.96 -8.26 11.53
C GLN A 33 10.12 -8.27 10.01
N ARG A 34 10.73 -9.34 9.50
CA ARG A 34 10.74 -9.66 8.08
C ARG A 34 9.53 -10.52 7.76
N VAL A 35 8.87 -10.23 6.65
CA VAL A 35 7.73 -10.99 6.13
C VAL A 35 8.09 -11.40 4.71
N PRO A 36 8.44 -12.68 4.47
CA PRO A 36 8.78 -13.14 3.13
C PRO A 36 7.57 -13.02 2.19
N ALA A 37 7.82 -12.88 0.89
CA ALA A 37 6.76 -12.85 -0.11
C ALA A 37 5.79 -14.05 0.06
N GLY A 38 4.49 -13.78 -0.06
CA GLY A 38 3.42 -14.77 0.13
C GLY A 38 3.04 -15.05 1.59
N HIS A 39 3.80 -14.58 2.58
CA HIS A 39 3.47 -14.81 3.98
C HIS A 39 2.48 -13.76 4.52
N THR A 40 1.59 -14.22 5.41
CA THR A 40 0.59 -13.38 6.09
C THR A 40 1.20 -12.74 7.34
N LEU A 41 1.04 -11.42 7.49
CA LEU A 41 1.41 -10.65 8.68
C LEU A 41 0.27 -10.58 9.71
N ILE A 42 -0.98 -10.44 9.25
CA ILE A 42 -2.20 -10.38 10.08
C ILE A 42 -3.27 -11.23 9.41
N TRP A 43 -3.92 -12.13 10.15
CA TRP A 43 -5.07 -12.88 9.64
C TRP A 43 -6.39 -12.13 9.87
N GLU A 44 -7.36 -12.39 9.00
CA GLU A 44 -8.73 -11.86 9.15
C GLU A 44 -9.40 -12.52 10.37
N GLY A 45 -10.12 -11.73 11.18
CA GLY A 45 -10.77 -12.21 12.41
C GLY A 45 -9.79 -12.57 13.54
N GLU A 46 -8.50 -12.33 13.37
CA GLU A 46 -7.51 -12.61 14.40
C GLU A 46 -7.60 -11.56 15.52
N ASP A 47 -7.78 -12.04 16.76
CA ASP A 47 -7.76 -11.23 17.98
C ASP A 47 -6.38 -10.69 18.33
N VAL A 48 -5.32 -11.15 17.63
CA VAL A 48 -3.95 -10.78 17.96
C VAL A 48 -3.75 -9.28 17.68
N PRO A 49 -3.50 -8.48 18.72
CA PRO A 49 -3.52 -7.03 18.62
C PRO A 49 -2.18 -6.54 18.06
N LEU A 50 -2.00 -6.64 16.75
CA LEU A 50 -0.81 -6.16 16.05
C LEU A 50 -1.12 -4.88 15.26
N ILE A 51 -0.17 -3.96 15.31
CA ILE A 51 -0.09 -2.78 14.47
C ILE A 51 1.28 -2.80 13.80
N ALA A 52 1.38 -2.34 12.56
CA ALA A 52 2.65 -2.27 11.85
C ALA A 52 2.84 -0.99 11.05
N ASN A 53 4.08 -0.60 10.86
CA ASN A 53 4.49 0.40 9.87
C ASN A 53 5.44 -0.25 8.88
N VAL A 54 5.18 -0.10 7.58
CA VAL A 54 6.02 -0.70 6.54
C VAL A 54 7.31 0.09 6.36
N ILE A 55 8.43 -0.59 6.42
CA ILE A 55 9.78 -0.03 6.19
C ILE A 55 10.18 -0.27 4.73
N GLY A 56 9.93 -1.47 4.23
CA GLY A 56 10.30 -1.90 2.88
C GLY A 56 9.37 -2.99 2.36
N GLY A 57 9.35 -3.16 1.04
CA GLY A 57 8.46 -4.10 0.35
C GLY A 57 7.02 -3.60 0.20
N VAL A 58 6.16 -4.46 -0.35
CA VAL A 58 4.73 -4.18 -0.56
C VAL A 58 3.89 -5.30 0.03
N LEU A 59 2.81 -4.92 0.72
CA LEU A 59 1.80 -5.84 1.23
C LEU A 59 0.45 -5.56 0.58
N LYS A 60 -0.42 -6.57 0.55
CA LYS A 60 -1.81 -6.48 0.12
C LYS A 60 -2.76 -6.70 1.29
N LEU A 61 -3.85 -5.95 1.29
CA LEU A 61 -5.02 -6.17 2.14
C LEU A 61 -6.00 -7.04 1.34
N VAL A 62 -6.41 -8.17 1.92
CA VAL A 62 -7.25 -9.17 1.27
C VAL A 62 -8.47 -9.45 2.13
N VAL A 63 -9.63 -9.49 1.50
CA VAL A 63 -10.89 -9.93 2.12
C VAL A 63 -11.34 -11.21 1.43
N ALA A 64 -11.75 -12.21 2.21
CA ALA A 64 -12.37 -13.41 1.67
C ALA A 64 -13.85 -13.16 1.35
N ALA A 65 -14.27 -13.55 0.15
CA ALA A 65 -15.67 -13.65 -0.20
C ALA A 65 -16.26 -14.96 0.35
N ALA A 66 -17.57 -15.00 0.57
CA ALA A 66 -18.27 -16.18 1.09
C ALA A 66 -18.13 -17.43 0.20
N ASP A 67 -17.83 -17.24 -1.10
CA ASP A 67 -17.61 -18.31 -2.07
C ASP A 67 -16.13 -18.75 -2.17
N GLY A 68 -15.27 -18.29 -1.24
CA GLY A 68 -13.85 -18.62 -1.18
C GLY A 68 -12.97 -17.83 -2.14
N ARG A 69 -13.52 -16.93 -2.96
CA ARG A 69 -12.70 -15.99 -3.73
C ARG A 69 -12.06 -14.96 -2.82
N GLU A 70 -10.91 -14.46 -3.23
CA GLU A 70 -10.23 -13.37 -2.54
C GLU A 70 -10.34 -12.08 -3.34
N GLN A 71 -10.58 -10.96 -2.65
CA GLN A 71 -10.49 -9.63 -3.25
C GLN A 71 -9.36 -8.85 -2.58
N ILE A 72 -8.46 -8.31 -3.40
CA ILE A 72 -7.49 -7.33 -2.92
C ILE A 72 -8.22 -6.00 -2.77
N VAL A 73 -8.29 -5.48 -1.54
CA VAL A 73 -9.01 -4.25 -1.20
C VAL A 73 -8.07 -3.07 -0.94
N GLY A 74 -6.76 -3.32 -0.93
CA GLY A 74 -5.76 -2.27 -0.74
C GLY A 74 -4.33 -2.78 -0.92
N LEU A 75 -3.44 -1.83 -1.23
CA LEU A 75 -2.00 -2.04 -1.31
C LEU A 75 -1.30 -1.13 -0.31
N VAL A 76 -0.33 -1.69 0.39
CA VAL A 76 0.41 -1.03 1.46
C VAL A 76 1.89 -0.95 1.08
N PHE A 77 2.43 0.26 1.09
CA PHE A 77 3.78 0.60 0.63
C PHE A 77 4.66 1.09 1.79
N PRO A 78 5.97 1.26 1.58
CA PRO A 78 6.84 1.87 2.59
C PRO A 78 6.28 3.19 3.10
N SER A 79 6.36 3.40 4.41
CA SER A 79 5.74 4.48 5.20
C SER A 79 4.24 4.36 5.49
N ASP A 80 3.55 3.38 4.93
CA ASP A 80 2.15 3.15 5.26
C ASP A 80 2.00 2.41 6.59
N PHE A 81 0.84 2.63 7.20
CA PHE A 81 0.46 2.13 8.51
C PHE A 81 -0.59 1.04 8.36
N ILE A 82 -0.42 -0.06 9.08
CA ILE A 82 -1.28 -1.24 9.05
C ILE A 82 -1.84 -1.47 10.45
N GLY A 83 -3.13 -1.81 10.51
CA GLY A 83 -3.82 -2.16 11.74
C GLY A 83 -4.85 -1.11 12.12
N ARG A 84 -5.62 -1.42 13.17
CA ARG A 84 -6.73 -0.59 13.63
C ARG A 84 -6.49 -0.22 15.10
N PRO A 85 -5.87 0.94 15.37
CA PRO A 85 -5.80 1.50 16.72
C PRO A 85 -7.20 1.54 17.31
N PHE A 86 -7.36 1.17 18.58
CA PHE A 86 -8.64 1.14 19.31
C PHE A 86 -9.69 0.16 18.76
N GLY A 87 -9.37 -0.64 17.74
CA GLY A 87 -10.25 -1.68 17.19
C GLY A 87 -10.05 -3.03 17.90
N LYS A 88 -11.04 -3.93 17.78
CA LYS A 88 -10.96 -5.31 18.28
C LYS A 88 -10.24 -6.21 17.27
N GLU A 89 -10.89 -6.51 16.15
CA GLU A 89 -10.39 -7.45 15.14
C GLU A 89 -9.93 -6.76 13.84
N SER A 90 -9.14 -7.49 13.04
CA SER A 90 -8.81 -7.11 11.67
C SER A 90 -9.87 -7.61 10.68
N PRO A 91 -10.54 -6.72 9.92
CA PRO A 91 -11.55 -7.11 8.93
C PRO A 91 -10.94 -7.57 7.60
N TYR A 92 -9.62 -7.72 7.54
CA TYR A 92 -8.89 -8.15 6.36
C TYR A 92 -7.62 -8.88 6.77
N ARG A 93 -7.15 -9.75 5.88
CA ARG A 93 -5.85 -10.40 5.92
C ARG A 93 -4.80 -9.49 5.29
N VAL A 94 -3.60 -9.45 5.87
CA VAL A 94 -2.47 -8.68 5.35
C VAL A 94 -1.37 -9.63 4.90
N THR A 95 -1.06 -9.67 3.62
CA THR A 95 -0.08 -10.61 3.03
C THR A 95 0.99 -9.87 2.26
N ALA A 96 2.24 -10.28 2.40
CA ALA A 96 3.36 -9.71 1.67
C ALA A 96 3.29 -10.09 0.18
N LEU A 97 3.32 -9.09 -0.72
CA LEU A 97 3.46 -9.29 -2.17
C LEU A 97 4.92 -9.47 -2.59
N THR A 98 5.82 -8.76 -1.92
CA THR A 98 7.27 -8.90 -2.02
C THR A 98 7.83 -9.24 -0.64
N ASP A 99 9.12 -9.58 -0.56
CA ASP A 99 9.78 -9.57 0.75
C ASP A 99 9.62 -8.18 1.37
N ALA A 100 9.15 -8.16 2.61
CA ALA A 100 8.79 -6.95 3.32
C ALA A 100 9.50 -6.86 4.68
N GLU A 101 9.80 -5.63 5.08
CA GLU A 101 10.30 -5.32 6.41
C GLU A 101 9.33 -4.36 7.09
N VAL A 102 8.93 -4.69 8.32
CA VAL A 102 7.94 -3.93 9.09
C VAL A 102 8.43 -3.66 10.51
N CYS A 103 8.08 -2.49 11.04
CA CYS A 103 8.10 -2.23 12.48
C CYS A 103 6.73 -2.60 13.03
N ILE A 104 6.65 -3.57 13.93
CA ILE A 104 5.40 -3.97 14.57
C ILE A 104 5.34 -3.51 16.03
N TYR A 105 4.13 -3.35 16.54
CA TYR A 105 3.82 -2.92 17.89
C TYR A 105 2.67 -3.78 18.44
N ASN A 106 2.70 -4.04 19.75
CA ASN A 106 1.51 -4.49 20.45
C ASN A 106 0.49 -3.34 20.47
N ARG A 107 -0.77 -3.61 20.08
CA ARG A 107 -1.82 -2.59 19.98
C ARG A 107 -2.08 -1.88 21.30
N ASN A 108 -2.18 -2.60 22.42
CA ASN A 108 -2.50 -1.99 23.71
C ASN A 108 -1.41 -0.99 24.13
N SER A 109 -0.14 -1.35 23.90
CA SER A 109 0.99 -0.44 24.15
C SER A 109 0.98 0.75 23.18
N PHE A 110 0.67 0.51 21.91
CA PHE A 110 0.54 1.57 20.91
C PHE A 110 -0.62 2.53 21.21
N ASP A 111 -1.77 2.01 21.59
CA ASP A 111 -2.99 2.79 21.89
C ASP A 111 -2.78 3.65 23.15
N ALA A 112 -2.16 3.09 24.19
CA ALA A 112 -1.77 3.85 25.38
C ALA A 112 -0.77 4.96 25.03
N PHE A 113 0.22 4.67 24.19
CA PHE A 113 1.15 5.69 23.71
C PHE A 113 0.44 6.75 22.87
N ALA A 114 -0.42 6.37 21.92
CA ALA A 114 -1.16 7.32 21.10
C ALA A 114 -2.06 8.23 21.96
N ALA A 115 -2.74 7.68 22.97
CA ALA A 115 -3.57 8.46 23.89
C ALA A 115 -2.77 9.54 24.66
N ALA A 116 -1.48 9.30 24.92
CA ALA A 116 -0.61 10.27 25.59
C ALA A 116 -0.01 11.33 24.64
N HIS A 117 -0.10 11.15 23.32
CA HIS A 117 0.56 12.01 22.33
C HIS A 117 -0.43 12.51 21.26
N PRO A 118 -1.10 13.65 21.48
CA PRO A 118 -2.15 14.17 20.58
C PRO A 118 -1.70 14.38 19.12
N HIS A 119 -0.44 14.76 18.90
CA HIS A 119 0.10 14.93 17.55
C HIS A 119 0.13 13.61 16.76
N LEU A 120 0.39 12.48 17.44
CA LEU A 120 0.31 11.15 16.83
C LEU A 120 -1.14 10.80 16.48
N GLN A 121 -2.10 11.04 17.39
CA GLN A 121 -3.53 10.80 17.11
C GLN A 121 -4.03 11.63 15.91
N HIS A 122 -3.68 12.91 15.85
CA HIS A 122 -4.05 13.76 14.73
C HIS A 122 -3.45 13.25 13.41
N LYS A 123 -2.21 12.77 13.42
CA LYS A 123 -1.58 12.17 12.25
C LYS A 123 -2.23 10.84 11.84
N LEU A 124 -2.62 10.00 12.80
CA LEU A 124 -3.39 8.79 12.55
C LEU A 124 -4.74 9.12 11.90
N LEU A 125 -5.47 10.10 12.45
CA LEU A 125 -6.75 10.56 11.87
C LEU A 125 -6.58 11.01 10.42
N ARG A 126 -5.58 11.85 10.13
CA ARG A 126 -5.30 12.28 8.75
C ARG A 126 -5.05 11.09 7.83
N ARG A 127 -4.21 10.14 8.24
CA ARG A 127 -3.97 8.92 7.43
C ARG A 127 -5.22 8.07 7.27
N THR A 128 -6.06 7.95 8.29
CA THR A 128 -7.34 7.23 8.18
C THR A 128 -8.28 7.90 7.17
N LEU A 129 -8.34 9.23 7.15
CA LEU A 129 -9.12 9.98 6.16
C LEU A 129 -8.56 9.78 4.74
N ASP A 130 -7.23 9.85 4.57
CA ASP A 130 -6.58 9.59 3.29
C ASP A 130 -6.87 8.16 2.77
N GLU A 131 -6.82 7.15 3.64
CA GLU A 131 -7.16 5.76 3.29
C GLU A 131 -8.65 5.57 3.01
N LEU A 132 -9.53 6.31 3.68
CA LEU A 132 -10.98 6.28 3.42
C LEU A 132 -11.30 6.87 2.04
N ASP A 133 -10.70 8.00 1.68
CA ASP A 133 -10.90 8.62 0.37
C ASP A 133 -10.34 7.74 -0.74
N ARG A 134 -9.19 7.11 -0.49
CA ARG A 134 -8.65 6.08 -1.38
C ARG A 134 -9.59 4.89 -1.52
N ALA A 135 -10.14 4.34 -0.45
CA ALA A 135 -11.09 3.24 -0.53
C ALA A 135 -12.32 3.61 -1.37
N ARG A 136 -12.84 4.83 -1.23
CA ARG A 136 -13.96 5.35 -2.05
C ARG A 136 -13.57 5.49 -3.53
N TYR A 137 -12.37 5.97 -3.82
CA TYR A 137 -11.84 5.99 -5.19
C TYR A 137 -11.77 4.58 -5.79
N TRP A 138 -11.27 3.61 -5.03
CA TRP A 138 -11.20 2.21 -5.43
C TRP A 138 -12.59 1.60 -5.65
N MET A 139 -13.59 1.95 -4.86
CA MET A 139 -14.98 1.52 -5.10
C MET A 139 -15.50 2.00 -6.46
N LEU A 140 -15.26 3.27 -6.83
CA LEU A 140 -15.64 3.81 -8.14
C LEU A 140 -14.86 3.13 -9.28
N LEU A 141 -13.54 3.02 -9.11
CA LEU A 141 -12.64 2.36 -10.04
C LEU A 141 -13.11 0.93 -10.35
N LEU A 142 -13.37 0.14 -9.32
CA LEU A 142 -13.74 -1.27 -9.48
C LEU A 142 -15.17 -1.45 -9.99
N GLY A 143 -16.11 -0.60 -9.55
CA GLY A 143 -17.54 -0.75 -9.82
C GLY A 143 -18.04 -0.10 -11.12
N ARG A 144 -17.34 0.91 -11.66
CA ARG A 144 -17.85 1.70 -12.80
C ARG A 144 -16.86 1.90 -13.95
N LYS A 145 -15.54 1.81 -13.72
CA LYS A 145 -14.57 2.03 -14.80
C LYS A 145 -14.46 0.79 -15.71
N SER A 146 -14.33 1.02 -17.01
CA SER A 146 -14.01 0.00 -18.00
C SER A 146 -12.60 -0.57 -17.78
N ALA A 147 -12.26 -1.69 -18.43
CA ALA A 147 -10.93 -2.31 -18.27
C ALA A 147 -9.77 -1.37 -18.64
N SER A 148 -9.91 -0.57 -19.71
CA SER A 148 -8.90 0.42 -20.11
C SER A 148 -8.76 1.52 -19.07
N GLN A 149 -9.87 2.10 -18.63
CA GLN A 149 -9.91 3.11 -17.56
C GLN A 149 -9.31 2.60 -16.26
N LYS A 150 -9.58 1.33 -15.90
CA LYS A 150 -9.02 0.68 -14.71
C LYS A 150 -7.50 0.60 -14.75
N VAL A 151 -6.95 0.08 -15.86
CA VAL A 151 -5.50 -0.06 -16.04
C VAL A 151 -4.81 1.30 -16.09
N ALA A 152 -5.39 2.28 -16.78
CA ALA A 152 -4.86 3.65 -16.82
C ALA A 152 -4.81 4.30 -15.43
N SER A 153 -5.94 4.27 -14.73
CA SER A 153 -6.09 4.78 -13.35
C SER A 153 -5.06 4.15 -12.41
N PHE A 154 -4.89 2.82 -12.51
CA PHE A 154 -3.94 2.08 -11.71
C PHE A 154 -2.49 2.48 -11.98
N LEU A 155 -2.09 2.61 -13.25
CA LEU A 155 -0.72 3.01 -13.60
C LEU A 155 -0.41 4.44 -13.13
N LEU A 156 -1.38 5.36 -13.20
CA LEU A 156 -1.23 6.70 -12.64
C LEU A 156 -1.04 6.65 -11.12
N GLU A 157 -1.87 5.88 -10.40
CA GLU A 157 -1.72 5.73 -8.95
C GLU A 157 -0.36 5.12 -8.57
N MET A 158 0.10 4.11 -9.31
CA MET A 158 1.40 3.48 -9.09
C MET A 158 2.55 4.43 -9.41
N SER A 159 2.44 5.25 -10.47
CA SER A 159 3.40 6.30 -10.79
C SER A 159 3.55 7.26 -9.61
N ASP A 160 2.44 7.77 -9.06
CA ASP A 160 2.48 8.73 -7.96
C ASP A 160 3.02 8.11 -6.66
N ARG A 161 2.72 6.83 -6.39
CA ARG A 161 3.20 6.13 -5.19
C ARG A 161 4.66 5.74 -5.28
N LEU A 162 5.12 5.27 -6.44
CA LEU A 162 6.46 4.72 -6.65
C LEU A 162 7.47 5.79 -7.07
N ALA A 163 7.07 6.87 -7.75
CA ALA A 163 7.95 8.01 -8.04
C ALA A 163 8.36 8.77 -6.74
N ARG A 164 7.58 8.63 -5.67
CA ARG A 164 7.99 9.08 -4.33
C ARG A 164 9.14 8.25 -3.76
N LEU A 165 9.43 7.07 -4.31
CA LEU A 165 10.49 6.17 -3.87
C LEU A 165 11.76 6.33 -4.72
N ASP A 166 11.64 6.50 -6.04
CA ASP A 166 12.75 6.73 -6.98
C ASP A 166 12.50 7.93 -7.90
N ARG A 167 13.36 8.96 -7.81
CA ARG A 167 13.15 10.30 -8.43
C ARG A 167 13.82 10.52 -9.79
N LYS A 168 14.28 9.48 -10.50
CA LYS A 168 15.27 9.69 -11.58
C LYS A 168 14.75 9.58 -13.02
N GLU A 169 13.59 8.98 -13.30
CA GLU A 169 13.09 8.85 -14.68
C GLU A 169 11.56 8.93 -14.76
N ALA A 170 11.00 9.20 -15.95
CA ALA A 170 9.56 9.21 -16.24
C ALA A 170 8.93 7.80 -16.22
N GLY A 171 9.48 6.90 -15.39
CA GLY A 171 9.09 5.51 -15.28
C GLY A 171 9.22 4.99 -13.86
N PHE A 172 8.60 3.83 -13.63
CA PHE A 172 8.59 3.15 -12.36
C PHE A 172 8.57 1.63 -12.57
N GLU A 173 9.08 0.89 -11.60
CA GLU A 173 9.00 -0.56 -11.59
C GLU A 173 7.89 -1.03 -10.66
N LEU A 174 6.93 -1.79 -11.22
CA LEU A 174 5.89 -2.44 -10.44
C LEU A 174 6.50 -3.59 -9.62
N PRO A 175 6.24 -3.66 -8.30
CA PRO A 175 6.81 -4.72 -7.46
C PRO A 175 6.19 -6.10 -7.72
N PHE A 176 5.16 -6.18 -8.56
CA PHE A 176 4.38 -7.37 -8.86
C PHE A 176 4.07 -7.46 -10.36
N GLY A 177 3.62 -8.64 -10.80
CA GLY A 177 3.35 -8.93 -12.21
C GLY A 177 1.91 -8.67 -12.63
N ARG A 178 1.62 -9.00 -13.90
CA ARG A 178 0.30 -8.80 -14.51
C ARG A 178 -0.82 -9.60 -13.85
N GLN A 179 -0.51 -10.75 -13.26
CA GLN A 179 -1.50 -11.53 -12.50
C GLN A 179 -1.99 -10.74 -11.30
N GLN A 180 -1.07 -10.19 -10.50
CA GLN A 180 -1.47 -9.37 -9.34
C GLN A 180 -2.23 -8.11 -9.77
N ILE A 181 -1.83 -7.45 -10.86
CA ILE A 181 -2.58 -6.30 -11.40
C ILE A 181 -4.02 -6.72 -11.75
N ALA A 182 -4.19 -7.90 -12.36
CA ALA A 182 -5.50 -8.44 -12.70
C ALA A 182 -6.35 -8.70 -11.44
N ASP A 183 -5.76 -9.36 -10.44
CA ASP A 183 -6.41 -9.66 -9.15
C ASP A 183 -6.82 -8.36 -8.42
N ILE A 184 -5.97 -7.34 -8.47
CA ILE A 184 -6.20 -6.02 -7.89
C ILE A 184 -7.38 -5.31 -8.58
N LEU A 185 -7.44 -5.34 -9.92
CA LEU A 185 -8.43 -4.59 -10.69
C LEU A 185 -9.74 -5.36 -10.96
N GLY A 186 -9.82 -6.61 -10.51
CA GLY A 186 -10.93 -7.51 -10.83
C GLY A 186 -11.03 -7.78 -12.33
N LEU A 187 -9.89 -7.98 -12.99
CA LEU A 187 -9.76 -8.29 -14.41
C LEU A 187 -9.15 -9.69 -14.60
N THR A 188 -9.18 -10.21 -15.82
CA THR A 188 -8.36 -11.38 -16.18
C THR A 188 -6.94 -10.94 -16.55
N ILE A 189 -5.95 -11.84 -16.43
CA ILE A 189 -4.57 -11.56 -16.82
C ILE A 189 -4.45 -11.25 -18.32
N GLU A 190 -5.27 -11.89 -19.17
CA GLU A 190 -5.34 -11.64 -20.62
C GLU A 190 -5.91 -10.25 -20.90
N THR A 191 -6.95 -9.86 -20.17
CA THR A 191 -7.55 -8.53 -20.31
C THR A 191 -6.57 -7.45 -19.87
N THR A 192 -5.91 -7.64 -18.75
CA THR A 192 -4.85 -6.74 -18.25
C THR A 192 -3.71 -6.63 -19.26
N SER A 193 -3.22 -7.76 -19.78
CA SER A 193 -2.17 -7.80 -20.79
C SER A 193 -2.58 -7.09 -22.08
N ARG A 194 -3.82 -7.31 -22.54
CA ARG A 194 -4.37 -6.64 -23.73
C ARG A 194 -4.43 -5.12 -23.56
N GLN A 195 -4.86 -4.63 -22.40
CA GLN A 195 -4.88 -3.19 -22.14
C GLN A 195 -3.47 -2.60 -22.12
N LEU A 196 -2.52 -3.23 -21.43
CA LEU A 196 -1.12 -2.78 -21.40
C LEU A 196 -0.49 -2.73 -22.81
N THR A 197 -0.71 -3.76 -23.64
CA THR A 197 -0.24 -3.79 -25.03
C THR A 197 -0.87 -2.68 -25.85
N ARG A 198 -2.17 -2.40 -25.66
CA ARG A 198 -2.85 -1.30 -26.36
C ARG A 198 -2.27 0.06 -25.98
N LEU A 199 -2.05 0.33 -24.69
CA LEU A 199 -1.42 1.59 -24.25
C LEU A 199 -0.04 1.80 -24.89
N ARG A 200 0.72 0.71 -25.04
CA ARG A 200 2.01 0.75 -25.73
C ARG A 200 1.87 1.02 -27.22
N ALA A 201 0.94 0.35 -27.88
CA ALA A 201 0.67 0.56 -29.31
C ALA A 201 0.19 1.98 -29.62
N ASP A 202 -0.58 2.57 -28.70
CA ASP A 202 -1.08 3.94 -28.78
C ASP A 202 0.00 4.99 -28.40
N GLY A 203 1.22 4.56 -28.05
CA GLY A 203 2.35 5.43 -27.70
C GLY A 203 2.23 6.14 -26.34
N ILE A 204 1.22 5.81 -25.54
CA ILE A 204 0.95 6.45 -24.23
C ILE A 204 1.97 5.99 -23.19
N VAL A 205 2.39 4.73 -23.25
CA VAL A 205 3.41 4.14 -22.38
C VAL A 205 4.44 3.37 -23.19
N ASP A 206 5.61 3.15 -22.59
CA ASP A 206 6.47 2.03 -22.97
C ASP A 206 6.60 1.03 -21.82
N LEU A 207 6.90 -0.22 -22.17
CA LEU A 207 7.03 -1.34 -21.25
C LEU A 207 8.39 -2.02 -21.46
N PRO A 208 9.49 -1.42 -20.95
CA PRO A 208 10.85 -1.94 -21.16
C PRO A 208 11.05 -3.36 -20.61
N SER A 209 10.26 -3.74 -19.61
CA SER A 209 10.26 -5.09 -19.05
C SER A 209 8.84 -5.51 -18.63
N ARG A 210 8.70 -6.70 -18.04
CA ARG A 210 7.42 -7.17 -17.50
C ARG A 210 6.91 -6.32 -16.32
N ARG A 211 7.80 -5.56 -15.67
CA ARG A 211 7.51 -4.76 -14.47
C ARG A 211 7.78 -3.28 -14.64
N ALA A 212 8.69 -2.89 -15.55
CA ALA A 212 8.99 -1.50 -15.81
C ALA A 212 7.92 -0.86 -16.71
N VAL A 213 7.46 0.32 -16.30
CA VAL A 213 6.50 1.14 -17.04
C VAL A 213 7.07 2.55 -17.18
N VAL A 214 7.03 3.09 -18.39
CA VAL A 214 7.37 4.49 -18.68
C VAL A 214 6.12 5.17 -19.21
N ILE A 215 5.72 6.30 -18.63
CA ILE A 215 4.56 7.07 -19.10
C ILE A 215 5.08 8.20 -19.98
N HIS A 216 4.76 8.15 -21.27
CA HIS A 216 5.17 9.18 -22.24
C HIS A 216 4.17 10.33 -22.33
N ASP A 217 2.87 10.02 -22.22
CA ASP A 217 1.79 11.01 -22.29
C ASP A 217 0.86 10.85 -21.07
N ARG A 218 1.20 11.55 -19.98
CA ARG A 218 0.44 11.53 -18.73
C ARG A 218 -0.95 12.12 -18.93
N ASP A 219 -1.09 13.17 -19.72
CA ASP A 219 -2.38 13.84 -19.96
C ASP A 219 -3.34 12.94 -20.74
N ALA A 220 -2.86 12.21 -21.75
CA ALA A 220 -3.66 11.21 -22.46
C ALA A 220 -4.08 10.08 -21.52
N MET A 221 -3.18 9.64 -20.64
CA MET A 221 -3.50 8.61 -19.65
C MET A 221 -4.56 9.10 -18.66
N GLU A 222 -4.49 10.35 -18.18
CA GLU A 222 -5.50 10.96 -17.30
C GLU A 222 -6.87 11.08 -17.99
N ARG A 223 -6.91 11.58 -19.24
CA ARG A 223 -8.15 11.64 -20.03
C ARG A 223 -8.79 10.26 -20.21
N MET A 224 -7.98 9.24 -20.46
CA MET A 224 -8.46 7.87 -20.60
C MET A 224 -8.86 7.26 -19.25
N ALA A 225 -8.19 7.60 -18.15
CA ALA A 225 -8.55 7.13 -16.82
C ALA A 225 -9.97 7.60 -16.47
N GLY A 226 -10.36 8.81 -16.87
CA GLY A 226 -11.65 9.41 -16.57
C GLY A 226 -11.65 10.05 -15.20
#